data_AF-A0A3D8VID3-F1
#
_entry.id   AF-A0A3D8VID3-F1
#
_cell.length_a   1.000
_cell.length_b   1.000
_cell.length_c   1.000
_cell.angle_alpha   90.00
_cell.angle_beta   90.00
_cell.angle_gamma   90.00
#
_symmetry.space_group_name_H-M   'P 1'
#
loop_
_entity.id
_entity.type
_entity.pdbx_description
1 polymer ?
#
loop_
_entity_poly.entity_id
_entity_poly.type
_entity_poly.pdbx_seq_one_letter_code
_entity_poly.pdbx_strand_id
1 'polypeptide(L)'
;MKLEGTGIEGLVVDYKPLTEIMERNGFILGGSWDYERVTYDYKIPAPEKNITYYIRIQGFALEGDVDKGDAVVRLMKPLLGRHYYPHGVEYGHQEGFTDSIISKAKSLVSKVSEPAKKYHSQVPEHVVLDKLKKWAEENENQEVLKKVEELSSDSDRRI
;
A
#
# COMPACT_ATOMS: atom_id res chain seq x y z
N MET A 1 -9.46 9.37 -8.35
CA MET A 1 -9.48 8.24 -9.31
C MET A 1 -8.57 7.13 -8.79
N LYS A 2 -8.96 5.85 -8.89
CA LYS A 2 -8.07 4.72 -8.58
C LYS A 2 -7.11 4.48 -9.76
N LEU A 3 -5.83 4.27 -9.47
CA LEU A 3 -4.85 3.85 -10.47
C LEU A 3 -4.81 2.32 -10.50
N GLU A 4 -5.14 1.76 -11.66
CA GLU A 4 -5.15 0.31 -11.90
C GLU A 4 -3.88 -0.12 -12.66
N GLY A 5 -3.46 -1.37 -12.44
CA GLY A 5 -2.33 -1.96 -13.15
C GLY A 5 -0.98 -1.35 -12.75
N THR A 6 -0.86 -0.86 -11.52
CA THR A 6 0.38 -0.28 -11.00
C THR A 6 1.34 -1.33 -10.45
N GLY A 7 0.82 -2.55 -10.17
CA GLY A 7 1.60 -3.67 -9.63
C GLY A 7 2.09 -3.44 -8.21
N ILE A 8 1.50 -2.47 -7.50
CA ILE A 8 1.78 -2.16 -6.09
C ILE A 8 0.64 -2.65 -5.19
N GLU A 9 -0.56 -2.72 -5.74
CA GLU A 9 -1.76 -3.21 -5.09
C GLU A 9 -1.57 -4.65 -4.61
N GLY A 10 -1.82 -4.88 -3.32
CA GLY A 10 -1.70 -6.18 -2.69
C GLY A 10 -0.29 -6.58 -2.27
N LEU A 11 0.75 -5.81 -2.64
CA LEU A 11 2.09 -6.05 -2.12
C LEU A 11 2.08 -5.94 -0.59
N VAL A 12 2.81 -6.85 0.04
CA VAL A 12 2.96 -6.92 1.49
C VAL A 12 4.42 -6.67 1.81
N VAL A 13 4.72 -5.65 2.60
CA VAL A 13 6.08 -5.17 2.85
C VAL A 13 6.19 -4.68 4.29
N ASP A 14 7.33 -4.92 4.92
CA ASP A 14 7.61 -4.37 6.25
C ASP A 14 7.60 -2.85 6.23
N TYR A 15 7.11 -2.25 7.30
CA TYR A 15 6.90 -0.80 7.42
C TYR A 15 8.15 0.02 7.16
N LYS A 16 9.29 -0.34 7.77
CA LYS A 16 10.56 0.40 7.65
C LYS A 16 11.07 0.47 6.21
N PRO A 17 11.32 -0.67 5.52
CA PRO A 17 11.78 -0.61 4.13
C PRO A 17 10.74 0.02 3.20
N LEU A 18 9.43 -0.17 3.46
CA LEU A 18 8.39 0.53 2.72
C LEU A 18 8.52 2.05 2.84
N THR A 19 8.65 2.57 4.06
CA THR A 19 8.80 4.00 4.34
C THR A 19 10.04 4.56 3.65
N GLU A 20 11.19 3.89 3.79
CA GLU A 20 12.43 4.29 3.12
C GLU A 20 12.29 4.37 1.60
N ILE A 21 11.62 3.38 0.98
CA ILE A 21 11.37 3.39 -0.47
C ILE A 21 10.50 4.59 -0.87
N MET A 22 9.44 4.85 -0.11
CA MET A 22 8.51 5.95 -0.39
C MET A 22 9.21 7.30 -0.31
N GLU A 23 9.92 7.57 0.79
CA GLU A 23 10.62 8.83 1.03
C GLU A 23 11.72 9.10 0.00
N ARG A 24 12.53 8.08 -0.34
CA ARG A 24 13.56 8.20 -1.38
C ARG A 24 12.98 8.56 -2.76
N ASN A 25 11.71 8.28 -3.00
CA ASN A 25 11.00 8.60 -4.24
C ASN A 25 10.11 9.85 -4.12
N GLY A 26 10.23 10.61 -3.02
CA GLY A 26 9.54 11.89 -2.82
C GLY A 26 8.10 11.77 -2.34
N PHE A 27 7.66 10.57 -1.95
CA PHE A 27 6.41 10.41 -1.20
C PHE A 27 6.65 10.78 0.26
N ILE A 28 5.66 11.43 0.88
CA ILE A 28 5.73 11.89 2.25
C ILE A 28 4.72 11.09 3.06
N LEU A 29 5.14 10.54 4.21
CA LEU A 29 4.22 9.93 5.16
C LEU A 29 3.24 11.01 5.66
N GLY A 30 1.95 10.76 5.43
CA GLY A 30 0.86 11.65 5.81
C GLY A 30 0.72 11.76 7.33
N GLY A 31 0.38 12.95 7.81
CA GLY A 31 0.32 13.28 9.24
C GLY A 31 -0.93 12.79 9.99
N SER A 32 -1.66 11.80 9.47
CA SER A 32 -2.77 11.19 10.22
C SER A 32 -2.22 10.12 11.15
N TRP A 33 -2.46 10.26 12.45
CA TRP A 33 -2.18 9.23 13.44
C TRP A 33 -3.17 8.07 13.24
N ASP A 34 -2.74 6.99 12.61
CA ASP A 34 -3.53 5.79 12.39
C ASP A 34 -2.64 4.55 12.65
N TYR A 35 -2.93 3.83 13.72
CA TYR A 35 -2.16 2.64 14.12
C TYR A 35 -2.31 1.48 13.11
N GLU A 36 -3.41 1.47 12.35
CA GLU A 36 -3.72 0.40 11.42
C GLU A 36 -3.33 0.75 9.99
N ARG A 37 -3.06 2.03 9.67
CA ARG A 37 -2.86 2.47 8.29
C ARG A 37 -1.70 3.42 8.12
N VAL A 38 -0.99 3.19 7.01
CA VAL A 38 -0.04 4.14 6.47
C VAL A 38 -0.65 4.85 5.27
N THR A 39 -0.37 6.15 5.16
CA THR A 39 -0.76 6.96 4.01
C THR A 39 0.46 7.72 3.53
N TYR A 40 0.85 7.54 2.27
CA TYR A 40 1.95 8.24 1.63
C TYR A 40 1.42 9.11 0.50
N ASP A 41 1.72 10.40 0.54
CA ASP A 41 1.29 11.36 -0.47
C ASP A 41 2.47 11.91 -1.26
N TYR A 42 2.32 11.98 -2.58
CA TYR A 42 3.21 12.70 -3.48
C TYR A 42 2.46 13.89 -4.07
N LYS A 43 2.93 15.11 -3.83
CA LYS A 43 2.35 16.33 -4.40
C LYS A 43 2.85 16.54 -5.82
N ILE A 44 1.94 16.64 -6.78
CA ILE A 44 2.26 17.03 -8.16
C ILE A 44 1.81 18.49 -8.37
N PRO A 45 2.73 19.41 -8.69
CA PRO A 45 2.36 20.79 -9.01
C PRO A 45 1.50 20.82 -10.27
N ALA A 46 0.40 21.56 -10.21
CA ALA A 46 -0.47 21.83 -11.34
C ALA A 46 -0.06 23.17 -11.99
N PRO A 47 -0.14 23.30 -13.33
CA PRO A 47 0.05 24.60 -13.99
C PRO A 47 -1.08 25.58 -13.66
N GLU A 48 -2.27 25.09 -13.33
CA GLU A 48 -3.42 25.90 -12.94
C GLU A 48 -3.26 26.48 -11.53
N LYS A 49 -3.64 27.75 -11.37
CA LYS A 49 -3.66 28.40 -10.06
C LYS A 49 -4.65 27.69 -9.13
N ASN A 50 -4.26 27.56 -7.86
CA ASN A 50 -5.07 26.97 -6.78
C ASN A 50 -5.45 25.49 -6.94
N ILE A 51 -4.87 24.79 -7.92
CA ILE A 51 -5.05 23.34 -8.07
C ILE A 51 -3.77 22.64 -7.63
N THR A 52 -3.93 21.51 -6.94
CA THR A 52 -2.84 20.60 -6.62
C THR A 52 -3.29 19.19 -6.89
N TYR A 53 -2.50 18.46 -7.68
CA TYR A 53 -2.69 17.02 -7.83
C TYR A 53 -1.88 16.29 -6.77
N TYR A 54 -2.34 15.13 -6.35
CA TYR A 54 -1.58 14.28 -5.44
C TYR A 54 -1.80 12.81 -5.76
N ILE A 55 -0.74 12.02 -5.60
CA ILE A 55 -0.81 10.56 -5.60
C ILE A 55 -0.84 10.13 -4.14
N ARG A 56 -1.80 9.29 -3.78
CA ARG A 56 -1.91 8.72 -2.45
C ARG A 56 -1.75 7.20 -2.54
N ILE A 57 -0.75 6.67 -1.85
CA ILE A 57 -0.58 5.23 -1.66
C ILE A 57 -0.88 4.93 -0.20
N GLN A 58 -1.79 3.99 0.04
CA GLN A 58 -2.17 3.60 1.39
C GLN A 58 -1.93 2.12 1.58
N GLY A 59 -1.78 1.71 2.84
CA GLY A 59 -1.76 0.31 3.22
C GLY A 59 -2.29 0.12 4.62
N PHE A 60 -2.69 -1.10 4.93
CA PHE A 60 -3.11 -1.49 6.28
C PHE A 60 -2.12 -2.48 6.88
N ALA A 61 -1.88 -2.37 8.19
CA ALA A 61 -1.10 -3.34 8.94
C ALA A 61 -1.85 -4.67 8.99
N LEU A 62 -1.18 -5.75 8.59
CA LEU A 62 -1.65 -7.12 8.79
C LEU A 62 -1.30 -7.61 10.20
N GLU A 63 -0.19 -7.12 10.72
CA GLU A 63 0.37 -7.39 12.04
C GLU A 63 1.32 -6.26 12.44
N GLY A 64 1.74 -6.27 13.70
CA GLY A 64 2.59 -5.23 14.28
C GLY A 64 1.86 -3.90 14.43
N ASP A 65 2.63 -2.86 14.69
CA ASP A 65 2.13 -1.51 14.96
C ASP A 65 2.91 -0.49 14.10
N VAL A 66 2.16 0.36 13.37
CA VAL A 66 2.75 1.37 12.49
C VAL A 66 3.57 2.38 13.30
N ASP A 67 3.11 2.76 14.49
CA ASP A 67 3.76 3.76 15.36
C ASP A 67 5.06 3.21 15.97
N LYS A 68 5.08 1.91 16.30
CA LYS A 68 6.31 1.22 16.77
C LYS A 68 7.28 0.90 15.62
N GLY A 69 6.80 0.95 14.39
CA GLY A 69 7.57 0.70 13.18
C GLY A 69 7.92 -0.76 12.93
N ASP A 70 7.18 -1.70 13.53
CA ASP A 70 7.32 -3.15 13.32
C ASP A 70 6.15 -3.75 12.51
N ALA A 71 5.26 -2.92 11.97
CA ALA A 71 4.14 -3.38 11.17
C ALA A 71 4.54 -4.03 9.84
N VAL A 72 3.79 -5.05 9.43
CA VAL A 72 3.80 -5.57 8.06
C VAL A 72 2.59 -5.06 7.32
N VAL A 73 2.83 -4.29 6.26
CA VAL A 73 1.80 -3.48 5.60
C VAL A 73 1.38 -4.11 4.28
N ARG A 74 0.06 -4.28 4.09
CA ARG A 74 -0.54 -4.61 2.79
C ARG A 74 -0.98 -3.35 2.05
N LEU A 75 -0.38 -3.09 0.90
CA LEU A 75 -0.66 -1.92 0.07
C LEU A 75 -1.98 -2.04 -0.69
N MET A 76 -2.66 -0.91 -0.82
CA MET A 76 -3.91 -0.74 -1.54
C MET A 76 -3.68 -0.13 -2.93
N LYS A 77 -4.75 -0.09 -3.73
CA LYS A 77 -4.73 0.60 -5.02
C LYS A 77 -4.41 2.09 -4.82
N PRO A 78 -3.40 2.63 -5.50
CA PRO A 78 -3.08 4.04 -5.40
C PRO A 78 -4.23 4.92 -5.89
N LEU A 79 -4.34 6.11 -5.33
CA LEU A 79 -5.33 7.11 -5.69
C LEU A 79 -4.64 8.30 -6.33
N LEU A 80 -5.16 8.76 -7.46
CA LEU A 80 -4.87 10.08 -8.01
C LEU A 80 -5.99 11.03 -7.57
N GLY A 81 -5.63 12.03 -6.77
CA GLY A 81 -6.52 13.04 -6.24
C GLY A 81 -6.18 14.43 -6.76
N ARG A 82 -7.11 15.35 -6.51
CA ARG A 82 -7.00 16.77 -6.83
C ARG A 82 -7.56 17.55 -5.64
N HIS A 83 -6.89 18.64 -5.30
CA HIS A 83 -7.31 19.56 -4.27
C HIS A 83 -7.45 20.96 -4.86
N TYR A 84 -8.60 21.59 -4.61
CA TYR A 84 -8.89 22.98 -4.96
C TYR A 84 -8.71 23.86 -3.72
N TYR A 85 -7.68 24.69 -3.71
CA TYR A 85 -7.53 25.68 -2.64
C TYR A 85 -8.50 26.86 -2.89
N PRO A 86 -9.10 27.47 -1.85
CA PRO A 86 -8.96 27.20 -0.42
C PRO A 86 -9.98 26.22 0.17
N HIS A 87 -11.11 25.95 -0.50
CA HIS A 87 -12.26 25.29 0.12
C HIS A 87 -12.45 23.82 -0.26
N GLY A 88 -11.67 23.30 -1.21
CA GLY A 88 -11.81 21.94 -1.72
C GLY A 88 -13.05 21.72 -2.58
N VAL A 89 -13.80 22.78 -2.90
CA VAL A 89 -15.03 22.70 -3.70
C VAL A 89 -14.67 22.52 -5.17
N GLU A 90 -15.17 21.44 -5.78
CA GLU A 90 -15.06 21.24 -7.23
C GLU A 90 -16.07 22.16 -7.92
N TYR A 91 -15.59 23.20 -8.58
CA TYR A 91 -16.45 24.10 -9.34
C TYR A 91 -16.83 23.43 -10.67
N GLY A 92 -17.98 22.77 -10.66
CA GLY A 92 -18.80 22.45 -11.84
C GLY A 92 -18.06 22.15 -13.15
N HIS A 93 -17.59 20.93 -13.31
CA HIS A 93 -17.63 20.13 -14.55
C HIS A 93 -17.08 18.74 -14.15
N GLN A 94 -17.54 17.66 -14.79
CA GLN A 94 -16.92 16.35 -14.66
C GLN A 94 -15.50 16.39 -15.27
N GLU A 95 -14.57 17.05 -14.60
CA GLU A 95 -13.19 17.13 -15.02
C GLU A 95 -12.49 15.85 -14.61
N GLY A 96 -12.36 14.95 -15.57
CA GLY A 96 -11.44 13.82 -15.47
C GLY A 96 -9.99 14.28 -15.38
N PHE A 97 -9.11 13.35 -15.05
CA PHE A 97 -7.67 13.58 -15.12
C PHE A 97 -7.21 13.47 -16.58
N THR A 98 -6.29 14.33 -17.01
CA THR A 98 -5.69 14.23 -18.35
C THR A 98 -4.81 12.98 -18.46
N ASP A 99 -4.67 12.42 -19.66
CA ASP A 99 -3.79 11.25 -19.86
C ASP A 99 -2.34 11.52 -19.45
N SER A 100 -1.89 12.77 -19.61
CA SER A 100 -0.57 13.20 -19.16
C SER A 100 -0.39 13.06 -17.65
N ILE A 101 -1.34 13.53 -16.85
CA ILE A 101 -1.24 13.43 -15.38
C ILE A 101 -1.41 11.99 -14.91
N ILE A 102 -2.27 11.20 -15.56
CA ILE A 102 -2.44 9.77 -15.27
C ILE A 102 -1.15 9.00 -15.56
N SER A 103 -0.54 9.23 -16.73
CA SER A 103 0.72 8.59 -17.13
C SER A 103 1.86 8.96 -16.18
N LYS A 104 1.98 10.25 -15.82
CA LYS A 104 2.94 10.73 -14.84
C LYS A 104 2.74 10.06 -13.47
N ALA A 105 1.48 9.95 -13.02
CA ALA A 105 1.17 9.29 -11.76
C ALA A 105 1.56 7.81 -11.78
N LYS A 106 1.23 7.07 -12.84
CA LYS A 106 1.65 5.67 -13.01
C LYS A 106 3.17 5.51 -13.01
N SER A 107 3.89 6.40 -13.68
CA SER A 107 5.36 6.41 -13.70
C SER A 107 5.97 6.69 -12.33
N LEU A 108 5.38 7.58 -11.53
CA LEU A 108 5.84 7.82 -10.16
C LEU A 108 5.58 6.62 -9.25
N VAL A 109 4.42 5.97 -9.41
CA VAL A 109 4.11 4.74 -8.66
C VAL A 109 5.02 3.58 -9.07
N SER A 110 5.42 3.46 -10.35
CA SER A 110 6.28 2.35 -10.78
C SER A 110 7.66 2.38 -10.11
N LYS A 111 8.19 3.57 -9.82
CA LYS A 111 9.47 3.75 -9.13
C LYS A 111 9.49 3.20 -7.70
N VAL A 112 8.33 3.16 -7.04
CA VAL A 112 8.19 2.55 -5.70
C VAL A 112 7.71 1.10 -5.78
N SER A 113 6.95 0.72 -6.81
CA SER A 113 6.45 -0.65 -6.93
C SER A 113 7.55 -1.67 -7.26
N GLU A 114 8.52 -1.31 -8.10
CA GLU A 114 9.66 -2.17 -8.44
C GLU A 114 10.52 -2.58 -7.22
N PRO A 115 11.01 -1.65 -6.37
CA PRO A 115 11.76 -2.04 -5.17
C PRO A 115 10.86 -2.71 -4.12
N ALA A 116 9.59 -2.30 -3.98
CA ALA A 116 8.67 -2.92 -3.01
C ALA A 116 8.42 -4.41 -3.33
N LYS A 117 8.41 -4.81 -4.60
CA LYS A 117 8.27 -6.23 -5.00
C LYS A 117 9.38 -7.12 -4.45
N LYS A 118 10.60 -6.60 -4.28
CA LYS A 118 11.72 -7.39 -3.73
C LYS A 118 11.45 -7.79 -2.27
N TYR A 119 10.91 -6.87 -1.48
CA TYR A 119 10.54 -7.12 -0.09
C TYR A 119 9.26 -7.94 0.03
N HIS A 120 8.37 -7.89 -0.96
CA HIS A 120 7.19 -8.75 -0.99
C HIS A 120 7.52 -10.25 -0.99
N SER A 121 8.66 -10.64 -1.57
CA SER A 121 9.14 -12.02 -1.51
C SER A 121 9.78 -12.41 -0.18
N GLN A 122 9.97 -11.47 0.74
CA GLN A 122 10.61 -11.65 2.05
C GLN A 122 9.61 -11.59 3.21
N VAL A 123 8.30 -11.58 2.91
CA VAL A 123 7.23 -11.48 3.91
C VAL A 123 7.38 -12.57 4.97
N PRO A 124 7.19 -12.25 6.26
CA PRO A 124 7.33 -13.21 7.34
C PRO A 124 6.45 -14.47 7.14
N GLU A 125 6.99 -15.63 7.53
CA GLU A 125 6.32 -16.93 7.34
C GLU A 125 4.95 -17.00 8.01
N HIS A 126 4.79 -16.43 9.20
CA HIS A 126 3.53 -16.44 9.94
C HIS A 126 2.40 -15.69 9.19
N VAL A 127 2.69 -14.54 8.57
CA VAL A 127 1.74 -13.84 7.69
C VAL A 127 1.30 -14.73 6.52
N VAL A 128 2.21 -15.55 5.99
CA VAL A 128 1.92 -16.47 4.89
C VAL A 128 1.03 -17.62 5.39
N LEU A 129 1.34 -18.20 6.55
CA LEU A 129 0.56 -19.27 7.17
C LEU A 129 -0.87 -18.82 7.49
N ASP A 130 -1.05 -17.62 8.07
CA ASP A 130 -2.38 -17.07 8.38
C ASP A 130 -3.23 -16.87 7.12
N LYS A 131 -2.62 -16.37 6.04
CA LYS A 131 -3.31 -16.24 4.75
C LYS A 131 -3.66 -17.59 4.15
N LEU A 132 -2.74 -18.54 4.19
CA LEU A 132 -2.97 -19.90 3.70
C LEU A 132 -4.09 -20.59 4.48
N LYS A 133 -4.12 -20.40 5.80
CA LYS A 133 -5.18 -20.90 6.67
C LYS A 133 -6.52 -20.32 6.26
N LYS A 134 -6.64 -18.99 6.20
CA LYS A 134 -7.88 -18.31 5.82
C LYS A 134 -8.37 -18.73 4.43
N TRP A 135 -7.45 -18.82 3.45
CA TRP A 135 -7.78 -19.31 2.11
C TRP A 135 -8.29 -20.74 2.14
N ALA A 136 -7.66 -21.63 2.91
CA ALA A 136 -8.07 -23.02 3.01
C ALA A 136 -9.43 -23.17 3.70
N GLU A 137 -9.74 -22.34 4.70
CA GLU A 137 -11.06 -22.25 5.33
C GLU A 137 -12.14 -21.81 4.31
N GLU A 138 -11.88 -20.75 3.54
CA GLU A 138 -12.80 -20.22 2.53
C GLU A 138 -13.09 -21.21 1.38
N ASN A 139 -12.17 -22.13 1.11
CA ASN A 139 -12.27 -23.12 0.02
C ASN A 139 -12.51 -24.55 0.51
N GLU A 140 -12.83 -24.73 1.81
CA GLU A 140 -13.05 -26.05 2.45
C GLU A 140 -11.89 -27.05 2.21
N ASN A 141 -10.66 -26.56 2.08
CA ASN A 141 -9.49 -27.36 1.74
C ASN A 141 -8.81 -27.95 2.99
N GLN A 142 -9.26 -29.15 3.37
CA GLN A 142 -8.79 -29.87 4.56
C GLN A 142 -7.32 -30.30 4.50
N GLU A 143 -6.76 -30.51 3.31
CA GLU A 143 -5.35 -30.89 3.15
C GLU A 143 -4.42 -29.74 3.54
N VAL A 144 -4.72 -28.54 3.04
CA VAL A 144 -3.92 -27.35 3.33
C VAL A 144 -4.06 -26.92 4.79
N LEU A 145 -5.27 -27.03 5.39
CA LEU A 145 -5.47 -26.73 6.81
C LEU A 145 -4.57 -27.58 7.72
N LYS A 146 -4.55 -28.90 7.50
CA LYS A 146 -3.66 -29.81 8.25
C LYS A 146 -2.20 -29.44 8.05
N LYS A 147 -1.81 -29.09 6.83
CA LYS A 147 -0.41 -28.74 6.54
C LYS A 147 0.02 -27.46 7.25
N VAL A 148 -0.86 -26.45 7.29
CA VAL A 148 -0.60 -25.19 8.00
C VAL A 148 -0.50 -25.43 9.51
N GLU A 149 -1.37 -26.26 10.09
CA GLU A 149 -1.30 -26.62 11.53
C GLU A 149 0.00 -27.34 11.88
N GLU A 150 0.45 -28.28 11.05
CA GLU A 150 1.74 -28.95 11.23
C GLU A 150 2.91 -27.95 11.23
N LEU A 151 2.94 -27.05 10.25
CA LEU A 151 4.01 -26.05 10.09
C LEU A 151 4.04 -25.05 11.26
N SER A 152 2.86 -24.58 11.69
CA SER A 152 2.75 -23.69 12.87
C SER A 152 3.18 -24.39 14.17
N SER A 153 2.91 -25.69 14.30
CA SER A 153 3.32 -26.45 15.48
C SER A 153 4.83 -26.72 15.53
N ASP A 154 5.50 -26.73 14.38
CA ASP A 154 6.94 -26.96 14.27
C ASP A 154 7.75 -25.67 14.49
N SER A 155 7.20 -24.50 14.12
CA SER A 155 7.80 -23.19 14.44
C SER A 155 7.84 -22.92 15.95
N ASP A 156 6.77 -23.25 16.69
CA ASP A 156 6.70 -23.06 18.15
C ASP A 156 7.67 -23.96 18.92
N ARG A 157 8.11 -25.07 18.31
CA ARG A 157 9.09 -26.00 18.90
C ARG A 157 10.55 -25.57 18.69
N ARG A 158 10.81 -24.60 17.81
CA ARG A 158 12.16 -24.11 17.49
C ARG A 158 12.57 -22.89 18.32
N ILE A 159 11.70 -22.41 19.22
CA ILE A 159 11.94 -21.28 20.13
C ILE A 159 12.34 -21.81 21.51
#